data_AF-B1FA19-F1
#
_entry.id   AF-B1FA19-F1
#
_cell.length_a   1.000
_cell.length_b   1.000
_cell.length_c   1.000
_cell.angle_alpha   90.00
_cell.angle_beta   90.00
_cell.angle_gamma   90.00
#
_symmetry.space_group_name_H-M   'P 1'
#
loop_
_entity.id
_entity.type
_entity.pdbx_description
1 polymer ?
#
loop_
_entity_poly.entity_id
_entity_poly.type
_entity_poly.pdbx_seq_one_letter_code
_entity_poly.pdbx_strand_id
1 'polypeptide(L)' 'MAVAQYVDEGRLAARGGRFYQEVKKRGYILYPGKLTEVDTFRVGCIGHFGEAGIPGAVAAITDTLKAMGVRRVSTEAAA' A
#
# COMPACT_ATOMS: atom_id res chain seq x y z
N MET A 1 -9.59 -7.42 4.88
CA MET A 1 -8.30 -6.98 5.45
C MET A 1 -7.21 -7.58 4.58
N ALA A 2 -6.51 -6.77 3.79
CA ALA A 2 -5.35 -7.22 3.02
C ALA A 2 -4.09 -6.65 3.68
N VAL A 3 -3.13 -7.52 4.01
CA VAL A 3 -1.81 -7.15 4.51
C VAL A 3 -0.85 -7.42 3.37
N ALA A 4 -0.22 -6.37 2.83
CA ALA A 4 0.91 -6.51 1.93
C ALA A 4 2.16 -6.08 2.70
N GLN A 5 3.11 -7.00 2.84
CA GLN A 5 4.42 -6.73 3.41
C GLN A 5 5.37 -6.37 2.27
N TYR A 6 6.17 -5.32 2.49
CA TYR A 6 7.06 -4.76 1.48
C TYR A 6 8.45 -4.63 2.08
N VAL A 7 9.46 -5.04 1.31
CA VAL A 7 10.87 -4.98 1.70
C VAL A 7 11.57 -4.00 0.76
N ASP A 8 11.79 -2.79 1.25
CA ASP A 8 12.72 -1.80 0.73
C ASP A 8 13.46 -1.22 1.93
N GLU A 9 14.75 -0.97 1.76
CA GLU A 9 15.61 -0.42 2.81
C GLU A 9 15.18 0.99 3.25
N GLY A 10 14.16 1.60 2.63
CA GLY A 10 13.40 2.73 3.11
C GLY A 10 12.02 2.33 3.64
N ARG A 11 11.85 2.42 4.96
CA ARG A 11 10.57 2.30 5.68
C ARG A 11 9.41 2.95 4.91
N LEU A 12 8.24 2.28 4.85
CA LEU A 12 6.98 2.94 4.43
C LEU A 12 6.66 4.15 5.33
N ALA A 13 7.28 4.20 6.52
CA ALA A 13 7.10 5.14 7.62
C ALA A 13 7.40 6.61 7.29
N ALA A 14 6.40 7.27 6.71
CA ALA A 14 5.75 8.38 7.39
C ALA A 14 4.35 8.55 6.80
N ARG A 15 3.40 9.10 7.57
CA ARG A 15 2.18 9.67 6.97
C ARG A 15 2.63 10.73 5.95
N GLY A 16 2.65 10.36 4.66
CA GLY A 16 3.18 11.19 3.58
C GLY A 16 4.46 10.70 2.90
N GLY A 17 4.94 9.49 3.19
CA GLY A 17 6.06 8.85 2.48
C GLY A 17 5.76 8.61 0.99
N ARG A 18 6.81 8.41 0.19
CA ARG A 18 6.74 8.32 -1.29
C ARG A 18 5.63 7.36 -1.76
N PHE A 19 5.51 6.19 -1.14
CA PHE A 19 4.45 5.21 -1.44
C PHE A 19 3.04 5.81 -1.31
N TYR A 20 2.71 6.41 -0.16
CA TYR A 20 1.39 7.00 0.07
C TYR A 20 1.10 8.17 -0.86
N GLN A 21 2.11 8.98 -1.20
CA GLN A 21 1.94 10.08 -2.15
C GLN A 21 1.69 9.58 -3.56
N GLU A 22 2.40 8.54 -4.00
CA GLU A 22 2.20 7.94 -5.31
C GLU A 22 0.82 7.29 -5.45
N VAL A 23 0.33 6.59 -4.42
CA VAL A 23 -1.03 6.04 -4.43
C VAL A 23 -2.09 7.17 -4.41
N LYS A 24 -1.85 8.25 -3.64
CA LYS A 24 -2.73 9.43 -3.61
C LYS A 24 -2.80 10.13 -4.97
N LYS A 25 -1.68 10.29 -5.68
CA LYS A 25 -1.65 10.84 -7.04
C LYS A 25 -2.51 10.03 -8.02
N ARG A 26 -2.73 8.74 -7.74
CA ARG A 26 -3.58 7.83 -8.53
C ARG A 26 -5.04 7.78 -8.04
N GLY A 27 -5.43 8.65 -7.10
CA GLY A 27 -6.81 8.80 -6.65
C GLY A 27 -7.21 7.93 -5.46
N TYR A 28 -6.27 7.21 -4.84
CA TYR A 28 -6.55 6.31 -3.72
C TYR A 28 -5.85 6.75 -2.43
N ILE A 29 -6.54 6.63 -1.30
CA ILE A 29 -5.96 6.92 0.03
C ILE A 29 -5.87 5.61 0.80
N LEU A 30 -4.68 5.32 1.31
CA LEU A 30 -4.40 4.16 2.14
C LEU A 30 -4.21 4.58 3.60
N TYR A 31 -4.59 3.71 4.52
CA TYR A 31 -4.45 3.96 5.95
C TYR A 31 -3.20 3.25 6.48
N PRO A 32 -2.33 3.93 7.26
CA PRO A 32 -1.19 3.28 7.86
C PRO A 32 -1.60 2.23 8.92
N GLY A 33 -0.86 1.13 8.96
CA GLY A 33 -0.80 0.25 10.12
C GLY A 33 -0.19 0.99 11.32
N LYS A 34 -0.58 0.60 12.52
CA LYS A 34 -0.12 1.24 13.77
C LYS A 34 0.24 0.24 14.87
N LEU A 35 0.10 -1.05 14.62
CA LEU A 35 0.13 -2.10 15.64
C LEU A 35 1.22 -3.16 15.39
N THR A 36 2.01 -3.00 14.34
CA THR A 36 3.01 -3.99 13.90
C THR A 36 4.40 -3.36 13.91
N GLU A 37 5.41 -4.17 14.22
CA GLU A 37 6.83 -3.75 14.21
C GLU A 37 7.32 -3.44 12.79
N VAL A 38 6.80 -4.20 11.82
CA VAL A 38 6.98 -3.91 10.40
C VAL A 38 5.96 -2.89 9.93
N ASP A 39 6.37 -2.03 9.02
CA ASP A 39 5.44 -1.10 8.41
C ASP A 39 4.38 -1.84 7.58
N THR A 40 3.12 -1.47 7.82
CA THR A 40 1.98 -2.03 7.09
C THR A 40 1.03 -0.93 6.65
N PHE A 41 0.16 -1.24 5.69
CA PHE A 41 -0.95 -0.38 5.30
C PHE A 41 -2.25 -1.19 5.19
N ARG A 42 -3.37 -0.48 5.20
CA ARG A 42 -4.72 -1.03 5.15
C ARG A 42 -5.47 -0.44 3.97
N VAL A 43 -6.15 -1.33 3.25
CA VAL A 43 -7.15 -0.99 2.23
C VAL A 43 -8.52 -1.11 2.89
N GLY A 44 -9.23 0.02 3.00
CA GLY A 44 -10.60 0.04 3.47
C GLY A 44 -11.57 -0.43 2.39
N CYS A 45 -12.60 -1.19 2.79
CA CYS A 45 -13.64 -1.71 1.89
C CYS A 45 -15.05 -1.41 2.41
N ILE A 46 -15.19 -0.35 3.22
CA ILE A 46 -16.45 0.06 3.84
C ILE A 46 -16.88 1.40 3.22
N GLY A 47 -18.19 1.55 2.97
CA GLY A 47 -18.78 2.76 2.38
C GLY A 47 -19.20 2.58 0.93
N HIS A 48 -19.42 3.69 0.23
CA HIS A 48 -19.77 3.69 -1.18
C HIS A 48 -18.52 3.84 -2.04
N PHE A 49 -18.30 2.89 -2.93
CA PHE A 49 -17.24 2.92 -3.94
C PHE A 49 -17.89 2.69 -5.32
N GLY A 50 -17.47 3.46 -6.32
CA GLY A 50 -17.88 3.26 -7.72
C GLY A 50 -17.29 1.97 -8.30
N GLU A 51 -17.58 1.68 -9.57
CA GLU A 51 -17.24 0.41 -10.23
C GLU A 51 -15.76 0.00 -10.09
N ALA A 52 -14.84 0.97 -10.09
CA ALA A 52 -13.42 0.70 -9.92
C ALA A 52 -13.05 0.20 -8.52
N GLY A 53 -13.77 0.60 -7.46
CA GLY A 53 -13.62 0.21 -6.06
C GLY A 53 -12.25 -0.37 -5.64
N ILE A 54 -12.27 -1.64 -5.19
CA ILE A 54 -11.06 -2.39 -4.80
C ILE A 54 -10.15 -2.71 -6.01
N PRO A 55 -10.65 -3.16 -7.17
CA PRO A 55 -9.79 -3.44 -8.33
C PRO A 55 -8.87 -2.28 -8.72
N GLY A 56 -9.39 -1.05 -8.75
CA GLY A 56 -8.61 0.15 -9.05
C GLY A 56 -7.63 0.52 -7.93
N ALA A 57 -7.98 0.26 -6.67
CA ALA A 57 -7.03 0.44 -5.56
C ALA A 57 -5.83 -0.52 -5.69
N VAL A 58 -6.09 -1.78 -6.08
CA VAL A 58 -5.02 -2.76 -6.35
C VAL A 58 -4.17 -2.32 -7.53
N ALA A 59 -4.77 -1.87 -8.63
CA ALA A 59 -4.04 -1.36 -9.78
C ALA A 59 -3.14 -0.15 -9.42
N ALA A 60 -3.66 0.79 -8.63
CA ALA A 60 -2.90 1.95 -8.17
C ALA A 60 -1.69 1.56 -7.29
N ILE A 61 -1.84 0.53 -6.44
CA ILE A 61 -0.74 -0.02 -5.65
C ILE A 61 0.30 -0.65 -6.58
N THR A 62 -0.12 -1.49 -7.54
CA THR A 62 0.78 -2.12 -8.51
C THR A 62 1.61 -1.09 -9.28
N ASP A 63 0.98 -0.04 -9.79
CA ASP A 63 1.69 1.00 -10.55
C ASP A 63 2.58 1.88 -9.68
N THR A 64 2.23 2.04 -8.41
CA THR A 64 3.10 2.70 -7.43
C THR A 64 4.37 1.88 -7.19
N LEU A 65 4.24 0.57 -6.98
CA LEU A 65 5.38 -0.32 -6.80
C LEU A 65 6.31 -0.30 -8.03
N LYS A 66 5.75 -0.36 -9.24
CA LYS A 66 6.53 -0.20 -10.49
C LYS A 66 7.27 1.14 -10.54
N ALA A 67 6.58 2.25 -10.24
CA ALA A 67 7.17 3.60 -10.25
C ALA A 67 8.27 3.78 -9.19
N MET A 68 8.19 3.03 -8.10
CA MET A 68 9.22 2.99 -7.07
C MET A 68 10.40 2.07 -7.40
N GLY A 69 10.34 1.30 -8.50
CA GLY A 69 11.39 0.36 -8.90
C GLY A 69 11.35 -0.97 -8.14
N VAL A 70 10.22 -1.29 -7.53
CA VAL A 70 10.01 -2.54 -6.78
C VAL A 70 9.89 -3.70 -7.74
N ARG A 71 10.81 -4.66 -7.63
CA ARG A 71 10.86 -5.82 -8.52
C ARG A 71 10.70 -7.16 -7.81
N ARG A 72 10.78 -7.19 -6.48
CA ARG A 72 10.63 -8.41 -5.67
C ARG A 72 9.80 -8.12 -4.43
N VAL A 73 8.97 -9.08 -4.09
CA VAL A 73 8.28 -9.21 -2.80
C VAL A 73 8.81 -10.49 -2.18
N SER A 74 9.27 -10.44 -0.92
CA SER A 74 9.61 -11.65 -0.18
C SER A 74 8.33 -12.28 0.36
N THR A 75 8.33 -13.61 0.47
CA THR A 75 7.20 -14.38 1.05
C THR A 75 7.40 -14.64 2.55
N GLU A 76 8.33 -13.97 3.21
CA GLU A 76 8.47 -14.06 4.67
C GLU A 76 7.23 -13.42 5.30
N ALA A 77 6.31 -14.27 5.77
CA ALA A 77 5.25 -13.85 6.64
C ALA A 77 5.87 -13.31 7.93
N ALA A 78 5.41 -12.16 8.41
CA ALA A 78 5.76 -11.70 9.76
C ALA A 78 5.33 -12.78 10.77
N ALA A 79 6.33 -13.37 11.44
CA ALA A 79 6.14 -14.24 12.59
C ALA A 79 5.60 -13.45 13.79
#